data_AF-A0A966JN52-F1
#
_entry.id   AF-A0A966JN52-F1
#
_cell.length_a   1.000
_cell.length_b   1.000
_cell.length_c   1.000
_cell.angle_alpha   90.00
_cell.angle_beta   90.00
_cell.angle_gamma   90.00
#
_symmetry.space_group_name_H-M   'P 1'
#
loop_
_entity.id
_entity.type
_entity.pdbx_description
1 polymer ?
#
loop_
_entity_poly.entity_id
_entity_poly.type
_entity_poly.pdbx_seq_one_letter_code
_entity_poly.pdbx_strand_id
1 'polypeptide(L)'
;AASVILLILRNQCHIESIKAKEGKHQQTIDPLKTFDLIRLEIEKTLNIYPEISANKYTVNVFFNQLNEELKKEPVKLNLEFKYSICWL
;
A
#
# COMPACT_ATOMS: atom_id res chain seq x y z
N ALA A 1 11.55 12.99 20.11
CA ALA A 1 12.48 12.06 19.42
C ALA A 1 11.78 11.26 18.31
N ALA A 2 10.80 10.39 18.62
CA ALA A 2 10.13 9.54 17.62
C ALA A 2 9.46 10.31 16.46
N SER A 3 8.87 11.48 16.73
CA SER A 3 8.25 12.33 15.69
C SER A 3 9.24 12.79 14.62
N VAL A 4 10.48 13.07 15.00
CA VAL A 4 11.55 13.50 14.07
C VAL A 4 12.01 12.33 13.20
N ILE A 5 12.18 11.14 13.78
CA ILE A 5 12.55 9.93 13.04
C ILE A 5 11.49 9.60 11.98
N LEU A 6 10.21 9.63 12.36
CA LEU A 6 9.11 9.38 11.41
C LEU A 6 9.02 10.46 10.33
N LEU A 7 9.39 11.71 10.62
CA LEU A 7 9.44 12.77 9.62
C LEU A 7 10.55 12.51 8.60
N ILE A 8 11.75 12.16 9.05
CA ILE A 8 12.88 11.82 8.18
C ILE A 8 12.52 10.62 7.29
N LEU A 9 12.03 9.54 7.90
CA LEU A 9 11.62 8.32 7.19
C LEU A 9 10.55 8.62 6.13
N ARG A 10 9.54 9.45 6.44
CA ARG A 10 8.47 9.80 5.47
C ARG A 10 8.94 10.69 4.32
N ASN A 11 10.05 11.40 4.48
CA ASN A 11 10.65 12.23 3.43
C ASN A 11 11.63 11.45 2.55
N GLN A 12 12.13 10.30 3.03
CA GLN A 12 13.03 9.41 2.31
C GLN A 12 12.27 8.19 1.80
N CYS A 13 11.52 8.38 0.71
CA CYS A 13 10.76 7.31 0.09
C CYS A 13 10.96 7.29 -1.44
N HIS A 14 11.02 6.09 -2.01
CA HIS A 14 10.85 5.88 -3.45
C HIS A 14 9.37 5.69 -3.75
N ILE A 15 8.83 6.48 -4.68
CA ILE A 15 7.40 6.51 -5.02
C ILE A 15 7.21 5.96 -6.43
N GLU A 16 6.29 5.02 -6.58
CA GLU A 16 5.93 4.43 -7.87
C GLU A 16 4.41 4.49 -8.07
N SER A 17 3.97 4.82 -9.30
CA SER A 17 2.58 4.68 -9.70
C SER A 17 2.33 3.26 -10.17
N ILE A 18 1.41 2.56 -9.49
CA ILE A 18 1.13 1.14 -9.72
C ILE A 18 -0.33 0.97 -10.12
N LYS A 19 -0.58 0.02 -11.02
CA LYS A 19 -1.92 -0.44 -11.36
C LYS A 19 -2.19 -1.80 -10.73
N ALA A 20 -3.06 -1.83 -9.72
CA ALA A 20 -3.55 -3.08 -9.15
C ALA A 20 -4.55 -3.74 -10.12
N LYS A 21 -4.39 -5.04 -10.33
CA LYS A 21 -5.30 -5.84 -11.15
C LYS A 21 -6.36 -6.47 -10.28
N GLU A 22 -7.64 -6.26 -10.61
CA GLU A 22 -8.78 -6.78 -9.85
C GLU A 22 -8.64 -6.51 -8.33
N GLY A 23 -8.31 -5.27 -7.99
CA GLY A 23 -8.11 -4.85 -6.60
C GLY A 23 -6.94 -5.52 -5.87
N LYS A 24 -6.00 -6.14 -6.58
CA LYS A 24 -4.86 -6.86 -5.98
C LYS A 24 -3.54 -6.35 -6.54
N HIS A 25 -2.57 -6.17 -5.65
CA HIS A 25 -1.18 -5.94 -6.01
C HIS A 25 -0.27 -6.76 -5.12
N GLN A 26 0.80 -7.28 -5.70
CA GLN A 26 1.87 -7.93 -4.95
C GLN A 26 3.19 -7.28 -5.33
N GLN A 27 3.88 -6.75 -4.33
CA GLN A 27 5.21 -6.20 -4.46
C GLN A 27 6.23 -7.19 -3.93
N THR A 28 7.19 -7.58 -4.76
CA THR A 28 8.37 -8.31 -4.29
C THR A 28 9.38 -7.32 -3.71
N ILE A 29 9.88 -7.65 -2.54
CA ILE A 29 10.93 -6.92 -1.82
C ILE A 29 12.27 -7.57 -2.17
N ASP A 30 13.25 -6.73 -2.54
CA ASP A 30 14.62 -7.16 -2.71
C ASP A 30 15.17 -7.68 -1.37
N PRO A 31 15.61 -8.95 -1.26
CA PRO A 31 16.14 -9.52 -0.03
C PRO A 31 17.33 -8.76 0.57
N LEU A 32 18.04 -7.97 -0.24
CA LEU A 32 19.18 -7.16 0.18
C LEU A 32 18.76 -5.78 0.73
N LYS A 33 17.48 -5.38 0.57
CA LYS A 33 16.97 -4.09 1.01
C LYS A 33 16.05 -4.26 2.21
N THR A 34 16.28 -3.43 3.23
CA THR A 34 15.36 -3.27 4.36
C THR A 34 14.39 -2.15 4.07
N PHE A 35 13.11 -2.37 4.39
CA PHE A 35 12.06 -1.38 4.24
C PHE A 35 11.35 -1.21 5.57
N ASP A 36 11.35 0.02 6.09
CA ASP A 36 10.81 0.32 7.43
C ASP A 36 9.35 0.78 7.36
N LEU A 37 8.95 1.37 6.22
CA LEU A 37 7.61 1.92 6.04
C LEU A 37 7.16 1.82 4.59
N ILE A 38 5.90 1.42 4.39
CA ILE A 38 5.20 1.56 3.13
C ILE A 38 4.13 2.63 3.25
N ARG A 39 3.88 3.36 2.16
CA ARG A 39 2.80 4.36 2.07
C ARG A 39 1.99 4.10 0.82
N LEU A 40 0.67 4.12 0.97
CA LEU A 40 -0.27 3.98 -0.12
C LEU A 40 -1.02 5.30 -0.28
N GLU A 41 -0.99 5.88 -1.47
CA GLU A 41 -1.88 7.00 -1.83
C GLU A 41 -2.95 6.47 -2.79
N ILE A 42 -4.19 6.63 -2.37
CA ILE A 42 -5.37 6.12 -3.07
C ILE A 42 -6.33 7.29 -3.28
N GLU A 43 -7.00 7.28 -4.43
CA GLU A 43 -8.01 8.27 -4.77
C GLU A 43 -9.22 8.16 -3.81
N LYS A 44 -9.64 9.29 -3.22
CA LYS A 44 -10.63 9.31 -2.13
C LYS A 44 -12.05 9.03 -2.63
N THR A 45 -12.37 9.35 -3.88
CA THR A 45 -13.71 9.11 -4.45
C THR A 45 -14.00 7.63 -4.70
N LEU A 46 -12.99 6.76 -4.74
CA LEU A 46 -13.17 5.31 -4.93
C LEU A 46 -13.88 4.60 -3.75
N ASN A 47 -13.94 5.19 -2.55
CA ASN A 47 -14.52 4.57 -1.35
C ASN A 47 -14.00 3.15 -1.04
N ILE A 48 -12.71 2.93 -1.30
CA ILE A 48 -12.00 1.67 -1.05
C ILE A 48 -10.99 1.84 0.08
N TYR A 49 -10.60 0.73 0.69
CA TYR A 49 -9.52 0.68 1.65
C TYR A 49 -8.57 -0.50 1.37
N PRO A 50 -7.27 -0.35 1.65
CA PRO A 50 -6.32 -1.43 1.48
C PRO A 50 -6.28 -2.33 2.71
N GLU A 51 -6.18 -3.63 2.49
CA GLU A 51 -5.72 -4.60 3.48
C GLU A 51 -4.36 -5.12 3.05
N ILE A 52 -3.42 -5.12 3.99
CA ILE A 52 -2.02 -5.38 3.69
C ILE A 52 -1.58 -6.61 4.46
N SER A 53 -0.94 -7.55 3.77
CA SER A 53 -0.22 -8.65 4.38
C SER A 53 1.21 -8.68 3.87
N ALA A 54 2.14 -9.14 4.69
CA ALA A 54 3.54 -9.22 4.31
C ALA A 54 4.16 -10.52 4.81
N ASN A 55 5.13 -11.00 4.04
CA ASN A 55 6.11 -11.99 4.49
C ASN A 55 7.52 -11.43 4.27
N LYS A 56 8.56 -12.25 4.46
CA LYS A 56 9.96 -11.82 4.36
C LYS A 56 10.32 -11.17 3.02
N TYR A 57 9.67 -11.53 1.92
CA TYR A 57 10.06 -11.12 0.57
C TYR A 57 8.93 -10.50 -0.24
N THR A 58 7.69 -10.47 0.28
CA THR A 58 6.56 -9.93 -0.47
C THR A 58 5.60 -9.15 0.42
N VAL A 59 5.04 -8.09 -0.15
CA VAL A 59 3.91 -7.34 0.40
C VAL A 59 2.74 -7.52 -0.54
N ASN A 60 1.61 -7.98 -0.01
CA ASN A 60 0.37 -8.10 -0.75
C ASN A 60 -0.58 -6.99 -0.29
N VAL A 61 -1.21 -6.33 -1.26
CA VAL A 61 -2.22 -5.31 -1.04
C VAL A 61 -3.52 -5.78 -1.69
N PHE A 62 -4.56 -5.91 -0.88
CA PHE A 62 -5.91 -6.27 -1.30
C PHE A 62 -6.84 -5.08 -1.04
N PHE A 63 -7.40 -4.51 -2.09
CA PHE A 63 -8.37 -3.44 -2.00
C PHE A 63 -9.77 -4.01 -1.79
N ASN A 64 -10.44 -3.49 -0.78
CA ASN A 64 -11.82 -3.84 -0.46
C ASN A 64 -12.67 -2.57 -0.36
N GLN A 65 -13.97 -2.75 -0.45
CA GLN A 65 -14.98 -1.72 -0.21
C GLN A 65 -16.00 -2.26 0.77
N LEU A 66 -16.78 -1.36 1.38
CA LEU A 66 -17.95 -1.73 2.16
C LEU A 66 -19.18 -1.66 1.26
N ASN A 67 -20.00 -2.70 1.27
CA ASN A 67 -21.30 -2.67 0.62
C ASN A 67 -22.34 -1.93 1.47
N GLU A 68 -23.58 -1.85 1.00
CA GLU A 68 -24.67 -1.14 1.69
C GLU A 68 -24.96 -1.71 3.09
N GLU A 69 -24.66 -2.99 3.32
CA GLU A 69 -24.80 -3.67 4.61
C GLU A 69 -23.55 -3.56 5.48
N LEU A 70 -22.59 -2.70 5.13
CA LEU A 70 -21.28 -2.54 5.77
C LEU A 70 -20.46 -3.84 5.80
N LYS A 71 -20.72 -4.76 4.87
CA LYS A 71 -19.92 -5.96 4.69
C LYS A 71 -18.78 -5.69 3.73
N LYS A 72 -17.63 -6.28 4.05
CA LYS A 72 -16.44 -6.25 3.22
C LYS A 72 -16.69 -6.97 1.89
N GLU A 73 -16.37 -6.29 0.80
CA GLU A 73 -16.36 -6.85 -0.55
C GLU A 73 -15.04 -6.55 -1.28
N PRO A 74 -14.45 -7.53 -1.99
CA PRO A 74 -13.24 -7.30 -2.75
C PRO A 74 -13.53 -6.42 -3.98
N VAL A 75 -12.65 -5.45 -4.22
CA VAL A 75 -12.70 -4.62 -5.43
C VAL A 75 -12.31 -5.48 -6.62
N LYS A 76 -13.16 -5.55 -7.65
CA LYS A 76 -12.90 -6.35 -8.88
C LYS A 76 -12.37 -5.52 -10.05
N LEU A 77 -12.24 -4.22 -9.85
CA LEU A 77 -11.80 -3.28 -10.86
C LEU A 77 -10.27 -3.16 -10.85
N ASN A 78 -9.68 -2.83 -11.99
CA ASN A 78 -8.29 -2.38 -12.01
C ASN A 78 -8.25 -0.94 -11.50
N LEU A 79 -7.33 -0.65 -10.59
CA LEU A 79 -7.21 0.69 -10.00
C LEU A 79 -5.76 1.14 -9.93
N GLU A 80 -5.56 2.44 -10.07
CA GLU A 80 -4.24 3.07 -9.98
C GLU A 80 -4.07 3.68 -8.60
N PHE A 81 -2.87 3.53 -8.04
CA PHE A 81 -2.52 4.05 -6.72
C PHE A 81 -1.01 4.30 -6.69
N LYS A 82 -0.55 5.15 -5.75
CA LYS A 82 0.90 5.29 -5.54
C LYS A 82 1.34 4.40 -4.40
N TYR A 83 2.44 3.70 -4.63
CA TYR A 83 3.11 2.87 -3.64
C TYR A 83 4.45 3.53 -3.33
N SER A 84 4.66 3.92 -2.08
CA SER A 84 5.94 4.43 -1.61
C SER A 84 6.59 3.44 -0.68
N ILE A 85 7.88 3.22 -0.86
CA ILE A 85 8.72 2.45 0.05
C ILE A 85 9.70 3.41 0.69
N CYS A 86 9.76 3.41 2.02
CA CYS A 86 10.63 4.27 2.79
C CYS A 86 11.57 3.44 3.67
N TRP A 87 12.78 3.92 3.82
CA TRP A 87 13.84 3.30 4.60
C TRP A 87 14.71 4.41 5.22
N LEU A 88 15.35 4.10 6.35
CA LEU A 88 16.36 4.97 6.98
C LEU A 88 17.77 4.75 6.40
#